data_AF-A0A2V4BZ11-F1
#
_entry.id   AF-A0A2V4BZ11-F1
#
_cell.length_a   1.000
_cell.length_b   1.000
_cell.length_c   1.000
_cell.angle_alpha   90.00
_cell.angle_beta   90.00
_cell.angle_gamma   90.00
#
_symmetry.space_group_name_H-M   'P 1'
#
loop_
_entity.id
_entity.type
_entity.pdbx_description
1 polymer ?
#
loop_
_entity_poly.entity_id
_entity_poly.type
_entity_poly.pdbx_seq_one_letter_code
_entity_poly.pdbx_strand_id
1 'polypeptide(L)'
;MKYLIIPYIALGLVLSLAIGIEYHCEGPEMFPDYYGSPFVFKQKSLGSSMEYFYSISGVLLNVVIWSLALFIIHAGVKNLIRKMSRPKWIRFSYNILIGFLIVFTTLNIWIDSVMIGRGFEEGQNYWYWNIDKEAQDWGMSCEGKVILFRE
;
A
#
# COMPACT_ATOMS: atom_id res chain seq x y z
N MET A 1 15.47 -14.86 4.22
CA MET A 1 15.55 -13.43 3.83
C MET A 1 16.32 -12.71 4.91
N LYS A 2 17.17 -11.73 4.58
CA LYS A 2 17.62 -10.76 5.61
C LYS A 2 16.38 -10.03 6.11
N TYR A 3 16.31 -9.74 7.42
CA TYR A 3 15.11 -9.15 8.04
C TYR A 3 14.63 -7.86 7.36
N LEU A 4 15.55 -7.11 6.73
CA LEU A 4 15.26 -5.86 6.00
C LEU A 4 14.53 -6.05 4.66
N ILE A 5 14.53 -7.25 4.08
CA ILE A 5 13.86 -7.49 2.79
C ILE A 5 12.32 -7.49 2.95
N ILE A 6 11.83 -7.93 4.11
CA ILE A 6 10.39 -8.00 4.39
C ILE A 6 9.75 -6.59 4.41
N PRO A 7 10.23 -5.62 5.22
CA PRO A 7 9.66 -4.28 5.21
C PRO A 7 9.85 -3.56 3.87
N TYR A 8 10.93 -3.86 3.15
CA TYR A 8 11.12 -3.35 1.79
C TYR A 8 10.01 -3.84 0.86
N ILE A 9 9.77 -5.16 0.79
CA ILE A 9 8.68 -5.72 -0.04
C ILE A 9 7.31 -5.22 0.43
N ALA A 10 7.10 -5.10 1.74
CA ALA A 10 5.85 -4.56 2.30
C ALA A 10 5.57 -3.14 1.80
N LEU A 11 6.60 -2.27 1.78
CA LEU A 11 6.47 -0.92 1.23
C LEU A 11 6.01 -0.92 -0.23
N GLY A 12 6.62 -1.76 -1.08
CA GLY A 12 6.21 -1.87 -2.48
C GLY A 12 4.78 -2.37 -2.65
N LEU A 13 4.34 -3.33 -1.82
CA LEU A 13 2.97 -3.81 -1.84
C LEU A 13 1.97 -2.72 -1.46
N VAL A 14 2.26 -1.97 -0.39
CA VAL A 14 1.43 -0.84 0.05
C VAL A 14 1.32 0.19 -1.06
N LEU A 15 2.46 0.65 -1.57
CA LEU A 15 2.55 1.65 -2.63
C LEU A 15 1.83 1.24 -3.92
N SER A 16 1.93 -0.05 -4.29
CA SER A 16 1.29 -0.56 -5.50
C SER A 16 -0.24 -0.51 -5.49
N LEU A 17 -0.86 -0.43 -4.31
CA LEU A 17 -2.31 -0.61 -4.14
C LEU A 17 -2.85 -1.87 -4.84
N ALA A 18 -2.02 -2.90 -5.04
CA ALA A 18 -2.43 -4.14 -5.69
C ALA A 18 -3.60 -4.80 -4.96
N ILE A 19 -3.65 -4.62 -3.64
CA ILE A 19 -4.81 -4.92 -2.79
C ILE A 19 -5.03 -3.67 -1.94
N GLY A 20 -6.17 -3.01 -2.13
CA GLY A 20 -6.48 -1.79 -1.41
C GLY A 20 -7.96 -1.48 -1.34
N ILE A 21 -8.28 -0.35 -0.73
CA ILE A 21 -9.61 0.22 -0.64
C ILE A 21 -9.53 1.59 -1.31
N GLU A 22 -10.36 1.80 -2.32
CA GLU A 22 -10.59 3.11 -2.91
C GLU A 22 -11.85 3.70 -2.30
N TYR A 23 -11.72 4.90 -1.74
CA TYR A 23 -12.83 5.63 -1.14
C TYR A 23 -13.27 6.71 -2.13
N HIS A 24 -14.47 6.53 -2.66
CA HIS A 24 -15.13 7.54 -3.47
C HIS A 24 -16.09 8.31 -2.58
N CYS A 25 -15.92 9.63 -2.55
CA CYS A 25 -16.74 10.51 -1.74
C CYS A 25 -17.67 11.33 -2.64
N GLU A 26 -18.98 11.20 -2.42
CA GLU A 26 -20.01 11.93 -3.15
C GLU A 26 -20.62 13.03 -2.27
N GLY A 27 -20.89 14.19 -2.87
CA GLY A 27 -21.56 15.30 -2.21
C GLY A 27 -21.60 16.58 -3.05
N PRO A 28 -21.96 17.73 -2.44
CA PRO A 28 -22.23 18.97 -3.17
C PRO A 28 -20.99 19.63 -3.80
N GLU A 29 -19.79 19.29 -3.33
CA GLU A 29 -18.52 19.83 -3.82
C GLU A 29 -17.59 18.71 -4.32
N MET A 30 -16.62 19.06 -5.17
CA MET A 30 -15.59 18.09 -5.61
C MET A 30 -14.69 17.70 -4.43
N PHE A 31 -14.62 16.41 -4.12
CA PHE A 31 -13.73 15.84 -3.11
C PHE A 31 -12.64 14.98 -3.76
N PRO A 32 -11.44 14.90 -3.15
CA PRO A 32 -10.39 14.02 -3.65
C PRO A 32 -10.70 12.54 -3.38
N ASP A 33 -10.23 11.66 -4.27
CA ASP A 33 -10.27 10.21 -4.03
C ASP A 33 -9.17 9.80 -3.03
N TYR A 34 -9.52 8.95 -2.08
CA TYR A 34 -8.60 8.41 -1.09
C TYR A 34 -8.35 6.91 -1.30
N TYR A 35 -7.16 6.45 -0.93
CA TYR A 35 -6.72 5.08 -1.12
C TYR A 35 -6.09 4.53 0.16
N GLY A 36 -6.47 3.31 0.54
CA GLY A 36 -5.96 2.60 1.70
C GLY A 36 -5.50 1.17 1.43
N SER A 37 -4.61 0.65 2.28
CA SER A 37 -4.17 -0.75 2.22
C SER A 37 -3.55 -1.26 3.53
N PRO A 38 -4.33 -1.53 4.61
CA PRO A 38 -5.76 -1.29 4.82
C PRO A 38 -6.11 0.12 5.34
N PHE A 39 -5.14 0.86 5.89
CA PHE A 39 -5.34 2.24 6.33
C PHE A 39 -5.17 3.19 5.16
N VAL A 40 -5.89 4.31 5.18
CA VAL A 40 -5.73 5.34 4.15
C VAL A 40 -4.35 5.95 4.23
N PHE A 41 -3.70 6.06 3.09
CA PHE A 41 -2.34 6.60 3.01
C PHE A 41 -2.06 7.39 1.74
N LYS A 42 -2.92 7.34 0.72
CA LYS A 42 -2.71 8.03 -0.56
C LYS A 42 -3.98 8.78 -0.95
N GLN A 43 -3.83 9.99 -1.46
CA GLN A 43 -4.92 10.87 -1.90
C GLN A 43 -4.58 11.45 -3.27
N LYS A 44 -5.57 11.52 -4.16
CA LYS A 44 -5.40 12.15 -5.49
C LYS A 44 -5.62 13.66 -5.40
N SER A 45 -4.75 14.44 -6.02
CA SER A 45 -4.92 15.90 -6.09
C SER A 45 -6.15 16.28 -6.91
N LEU A 46 -6.93 17.25 -6.41
CA LEU A 46 -8.02 17.87 -7.16
C LEU A 46 -7.49 18.80 -8.28
N GLY A 47 -6.31 19.41 -8.06
CA GLY A 47 -5.72 20.39 -8.99
C GLY A 47 -4.86 19.78 -10.09
N SER A 48 -4.39 18.54 -9.92
CA SER A 48 -3.56 17.82 -10.89
C SER A 48 -3.88 16.33 -10.87
N SER A 49 -4.40 15.80 -11.98
CA SER A 49 -4.87 14.41 -12.05
C SER A 49 -3.77 13.35 -11.92
N MET A 50 -2.49 13.75 -11.93
CA MET A 50 -1.32 12.87 -11.82
C MET A 50 -0.55 12.99 -10.51
N GLU A 51 -0.88 13.97 -9.65
CA GLU A 51 -0.19 14.16 -8.38
C GLU A 51 -0.91 13.44 -7.23
N TYR A 52 -0.11 12.73 -6.43
CA TYR A 52 -0.58 12.06 -5.23
C TYR A 52 0.06 12.64 -3.97
N PHE A 53 -0.76 12.73 -2.93
CA PHE A 53 -0.38 13.10 -1.57
C PHE A 53 -0.34 11.85 -0.70
N TYR A 54 0.67 11.71 0.14
CA TYR A 54 0.85 10.53 0.99
C TYR A 54 0.83 10.89 2.47
N SER A 55 0.08 10.12 3.25
CA SER A 55 0.12 10.18 4.71
C SER A 55 1.25 9.31 5.23
N ILE A 56 2.22 9.92 5.93
CA ILE A 56 3.36 9.19 6.52
C ILE A 56 2.87 8.14 7.52
N SER A 57 1.90 8.47 8.38
CA SER A 57 1.35 7.52 9.36
C SER A 57 0.63 6.36 8.68
N GLY A 58 -0.16 6.65 7.64
CA GLY A 58 -0.84 5.62 6.84
C GLY A 58 0.15 4.66 6.20
N VAL A 59 1.19 5.18 5.54
CA VAL A 59 2.25 4.36 4.92
C VAL A 59 2.93 3.49 5.97
N LEU A 60 3.36 4.06 7.10
CA LEU A 60 4.06 3.31 8.15
C LEU A 60 3.20 2.19 8.74
N LEU A 61 1.94 2.46 9.06
CA LEU A 61 1.03 1.45 9.61
C LEU A 61 0.78 0.31 8.63
N ASN A 62 0.52 0.65 7.37
CA ASN A 62 0.33 -0.35 6.32
C ASN A 62 1.59 -1.20 6.13
N VAL A 63 2.77 -0.59 6.11
CA VAL A 63 4.06 -1.30 6.03
C VAL A 63 4.24 -2.26 7.20
N VAL A 64 3.88 -1.85 8.43
CA VAL A 64 3.96 -2.72 9.62
C VAL A 64 3.02 -3.92 9.49
N ILE A 65 1.76 -3.71 9.12
CA ILE A 65 0.78 -4.79 8.94
C ILE A 65 1.23 -5.77 7.85
N TRP A 66 1.61 -5.26 6.69
CA TRP A 66 2.05 -6.09 5.57
C TRP A 66 3.37 -6.80 5.87
N SER A 67 4.27 -6.17 6.63
CA SER A 67 5.49 -6.83 7.11
C SER A 67 5.18 -8.03 8.00
N LEU A 68 4.20 -7.90 8.90
CA LEU A 68 3.75 -8.99 9.77
C LEU A 68 3.11 -10.12 8.94
N ALA A 69 2.23 -9.78 8.00
CA ALA A 69 1.60 -10.75 7.10
C ALA A 69 2.65 -11.52 6.28
N LEU A 70 3.59 -10.81 5.65
CA LEU A 70 4.69 -11.41 4.89
C LEU A 70 5.61 -12.28 5.77
N PHE A 71 5.84 -11.89 7.02
CA PHE A 71 6.61 -12.70 7.96
C PHE A 71 5.92 -14.02 8.27
N ILE A 72 4.60 -14.00 8.52
CA ILE A 72 3.80 -15.22 8.75
C ILE A 72 3.83 -16.11 7.51
N ILE A 73 3.63 -15.56 6.31
CA ILE A 73 3.73 -16.29 5.04
C ILE A 73 5.12 -16.91 4.88
N HIS A 74 6.19 -16.13 5.13
CA HIS A 74 7.56 -16.63 5.06
C HIS A 74 7.79 -17.81 6.01
N ALA A 75 7.34 -17.69 7.26
CA ALA A 75 7.44 -18.75 8.25
C ALA A 75 6.67 -20.01 7.82
N GLY A 76 5.44 -19.84 7.32
CA GLY A 76 4.59 -20.91 6.80
C GLY A 76 5.23 -21.66 5.63
N VAL A 77 5.72 -20.93 4.63
CA VAL A 77 6.42 -21.51 3.47
C VAL A 77 7.68 -22.26 3.91
N LYS A 78 8.46 -21.71 4.84
CA LYS A 78 9.66 -22.36 5.35
C LYS A 78 9.34 -23.66 6.10
N ASN A 79 8.23 -23.68 6.85
CA ASN A 79 7.75 -24.87 7.53
C ASN A 79 7.26 -25.93 6.51
N LEU A 80 6.55 -25.52 5.47
CA LEU A 80 6.10 -26.40 4.40
C LEU A 80 7.27 -27.04 3.65
N ILE A 81 8.28 -26.26 3.27
CA ILE A 81 9.49 -26.76 2.60
C ILE A 81 10.22 -27.82 3.43
N ARG A 82 10.26 -27.66 4.77
CA ARG A 82 10.88 -28.64 5.67
C ARG A 82 10.15 -29.98 5.71
N LYS A 83 8.84 -30.00 5.48
CA LYS A 83 8.01 -31.21 5.54
C LYS A 83 7.94 -31.97 4.21
N MET A 84 8.42 -31.40 3.10
CA MET A 84 8.27 -31.99 1.76
C MET A 84 9.51 -32.76 1.30
N SER A 85 9.28 -33.86 0.58
CA SER A 85 10.31 -34.77 0.07
C SER A 85 11.12 -34.23 -1.11
N ARG A 86 10.62 -33.22 -1.83
CA ARG A 86 11.30 -32.57 -2.98
C ARG A 86 11.59 -31.08 -2.73
N PRO A 87 12.48 -30.72 -1.79
CA PRO A 87 12.67 -29.33 -1.36
C PRO A 87 13.35 -28.44 -2.41
N LYS A 88 14.08 -29.01 -3.39
CA LYS A 88 14.90 -28.23 -4.34
C LYS A 88 14.07 -27.32 -5.26
N TRP A 89 13.02 -27.86 -5.90
CA TRP A 89 12.18 -27.10 -6.84
C TRP A 89 11.36 -26.01 -6.14
N ILE A 90 10.79 -26.33 -4.97
CA ILE A 90 9.97 -25.39 -4.18
C ILE A 90 10.85 -24.26 -3.62
N ARG A 91 12.07 -24.57 -3.20
CA ARG A 91 13.02 -23.55 -2.75
C ARG A 91 13.47 -22.65 -3.90
N PHE A 92 13.64 -23.20 -5.09
CA PHE A 92 13.98 -22.44 -6.29
C PHE A 92 12.86 -21.48 -6.69
N SER A 93 11.61 -21.97 -6.81
CA SER A 93 10.46 -21.11 -7.13
C SER A 93 10.23 -20.02 -6.08
N TYR A 94 10.42 -20.34 -4.80
CA TYR A 94 10.32 -19.36 -3.71
C TYR A 94 11.37 -18.23 -3.82
N ASN A 95 12.61 -18.57 -4.18
CA ASN A 95 13.66 -17.57 -4.38
C ASN A 95 13.37 -16.68 -5.60
N ILE A 96 12.85 -17.26 -6.70
CA ILE A 96 12.41 -16.49 -7.87
C ILE A 96 11.31 -15.51 -7.48
N LEU A 97 10.31 -15.97 -6.73
CA LEU A 97 9.21 -15.12 -6.26
C LEU A 97 9.72 -13.94 -5.42
N ILE A 98 10.65 -14.16 -4.50
CA ILE A 98 11.26 -13.06 -3.73
C ILE A 98 11.99 -12.09 -4.67
N GLY A 99 12.76 -12.59 -5.63
CA GLY A 99 13.47 -11.77 -6.61
C GLY A 99 12.52 -10.88 -7.41
N PHE A 100 11.42 -11.47 -7.90
CA PHE A 100 10.36 -10.74 -8.59
C PHE A 100 9.73 -9.66 -7.69
N LEU A 101 9.41 -9.98 -6.43
CA LEU A 101 8.84 -9.01 -5.49
C LEU A 101 9.79 -7.84 -5.21
N ILE A 102 11.09 -8.08 -5.15
CA ILE A 102 12.08 -7.00 -4.98
C ILE A 102 12.08 -6.06 -6.19
N VAL A 103 12.08 -6.61 -7.42
CA VAL A 103 12.02 -5.82 -8.65
C VAL A 103 10.71 -5.03 -8.72
N PHE A 104 9.58 -5.70 -8.46
CA PHE A 104 8.26 -5.08 -8.40
C PHE A 104 8.22 -3.92 -7.40
N THR A 105 8.72 -4.13 -6.18
CA THR A 105 8.79 -3.09 -5.15
C THR A 105 9.62 -1.89 -5.61
N THR A 106 10.78 -2.17 -6.21
CA THR A 106 11.69 -1.12 -6.69
C THR A 106 11.03 -0.26 -7.76
N LEU A 107 10.28 -0.88 -8.68
CA LEU A 107 9.52 -0.15 -9.71
C LEU A 107 8.42 0.71 -9.10
N ASN A 108 7.65 0.20 -8.13
CA ASN A 108 6.60 0.98 -7.47
C ASN A 108 7.18 2.18 -6.73
N ILE A 109 8.23 1.99 -5.93
CA ILE A 109 8.92 3.09 -5.23
C ILE A 109 9.39 4.16 -6.23
N TRP A 110 9.94 3.73 -7.38
CA TRP A 110 10.35 4.68 -8.42
C TRP A 110 9.14 5.44 -9.00
N ILE A 111 8.09 4.75 -9.43
CA ILE A 111 6.88 5.40 -9.98
C ILE A 111 6.30 6.40 -8.99
N ASP A 112 6.11 6.00 -7.73
CA ASP A 112 5.58 6.88 -6.69
C ASP A 112 6.51 8.06 -6.39
N SER A 113 7.84 7.87 -6.45
CA SER A 113 8.78 8.98 -6.26
C SER A 113 8.69 10.06 -7.35
N VAL A 114 8.22 9.71 -8.56
CA VAL A 114 8.00 10.65 -9.66
C VAL A 114 6.62 11.29 -9.58
N MET A 115 5.62 10.56 -9.08
CA MET A 115 4.23 11.03 -8.95
C MET A 115 3.92 11.75 -7.62
N ILE A 116 4.85 11.72 -6.66
CA ILE A 116 4.75 12.45 -5.41
C ILE A 116 4.66 13.95 -5.72
N GLY A 117 3.53 14.57 -5.36
CA GLY A 117 3.38 16.02 -5.43
C GLY A 117 4.21 16.72 -4.35
N ARG A 118 4.23 18.07 -4.35
CA ARG A 118 4.88 18.88 -3.28
C ARG A 118 4.15 18.83 -1.92
N GLY A 119 3.30 17.84 -1.73
CA GLY A 119 2.48 17.55 -0.56
C GLY A 119 3.15 17.40 0.79
N PHE A 120 4.47 17.48 0.84
CA PHE A 120 5.27 17.41 2.06
C PHE A 120 5.57 18.81 2.64
N GLU A 121 5.02 19.89 2.06
CA GLU A 121 5.05 21.21 2.65
C GLU A 121 4.32 21.25 4.02
N GLU A 122 4.77 22.12 4.93
CA GLU A 122 4.19 22.25 6.28
C GLU A 122 2.66 22.44 6.21
N GLY A 123 1.92 21.56 6.89
CA GLY A 123 0.44 21.60 6.92
C GLY A 123 -0.25 20.73 5.88
N GLN A 124 0.48 20.09 4.95
CA GLN A 124 -0.09 19.16 3.93
C GLN A 124 0.14 17.67 4.26
N ASN A 125 0.86 17.37 5.34
CA ASN A 125 0.94 16.00 5.89
C ASN A 125 -0.36 15.67 6.61
N TYR A 126 -1.24 14.95 5.94
CA TYR A 126 -2.54 14.59 6.47
C TYR A 126 -2.44 13.40 7.43
N TRP A 127 -2.91 13.58 8.66
CA TRP A 127 -2.98 12.55 9.72
C TRP A 127 -4.41 12.05 9.88
N TYR A 128 -5.10 11.82 8.77
CA TYR A 128 -6.51 11.43 8.80
C TYR A 128 -6.63 9.96 9.24
N TRP A 129 -7.11 9.77 10.46
CA TRP A 129 -7.35 8.44 11.03
C TRP A 129 -8.76 7.93 10.75
N ASN A 130 -9.70 8.84 10.43
CA ASN A 130 -11.11 8.53 10.22
C ASN A 130 -11.71 9.45 9.14
N ILE A 131 -11.63 8.98 7.90
CA ILE A 131 -12.18 9.68 6.73
C ILE A 131 -13.70 9.83 6.81
N ASP A 132 -14.42 8.87 7.37
CA ASP A 132 -15.89 8.95 7.45
C ASP A 132 -16.33 10.13 8.33
N LYS A 133 -15.58 10.40 9.40
CA LYS A 133 -15.83 11.53 10.28
C LYS A 133 -15.54 12.87 9.59
N GLU A 134 -14.43 12.95 8.87
CA GLU A 134 -14.07 14.16 8.13
C GLU A 134 -15.00 14.39 6.95
N ALA A 135 -15.39 13.35 6.23
CA ALA A 135 -16.38 13.45 5.17
C ALA A 135 -17.72 13.99 5.69
N GLN A 136 -18.20 13.48 6.84
CA GLN A 136 -19.42 13.98 7.48
C GLN A 136 -19.32 15.45 7.89
N ASP A 137 -18.19 15.89 8.42
CA ASP A 137 -17.97 17.30 8.79
C ASP A 137 -18.08 18.24 7.56
N TRP A 138 -17.83 17.71 6.35
CA TRP A 138 -17.93 18.41 5.08
C TRP A 138 -19.23 18.11 4.31
N GLY A 139 -20.17 17.37 4.91
CA GLY A 139 -21.44 16.99 4.26
C GLY A 139 -21.29 15.98 3.11
N MET A 140 -20.20 15.22 3.11
CA MET A 140 -19.87 14.21 2.10
C MET A 140 -20.17 12.80 2.61
N SER A 141 -20.52 11.89 1.71
CA SER A 141 -20.66 10.46 1.99
C SER A 141 -19.59 9.69 1.23
N CYS A 142 -18.73 8.96 1.94
CA CYS A 142 -17.69 8.15 1.33
C CYS A 142 -18.05 6.66 1.34
N GLU A 143 -17.89 5.99 0.20
CA GLU A 143 -18.03 4.55 0.09
C GLU A 143 -16.68 3.92 -0.26
N GLY A 144 -16.23 3.00 0.60
CA GLY A 144 -15.00 2.24 0.39
C GLY A 144 -15.24 1.01 -0.48
N LYS A 145 -14.61 0.97 -1.64
CA LYS A 145 -14.64 -0.18 -2.56
C LYS A 145 -13.30 -0.91 -2.52
N VAL A 146 -13.34 -2.23 -2.31
CA VAL A 146 -12.13 -3.05 -2.41
C VAL A 146 -11.69 -3.10 -3.87
N ILE A 147 -10.44 -2.74 -4.11
CA ILE A 147 -9.81 -2.80 -5.42
C ILE A 147 -8.73 -3.88 -5.44
N LEU A 148 -8.71 -4.65 -6.53
CA LEU A 148 -7.69 -5.65 -6.83
C LEU A 148 -7.06 -5.26 -8.16
N PHE A 149 -5.75 -4.97 -8.15
CA PHE A 149 -5.01 -4.49 -9.32
C PHE A 149 -5.68 -3.27 -9.98
N ARG A 150 -5.34 -2.08 -9.49
CA ARG A 150 -5.81 -0.83 -10.08
C ARG A 150 -5.39 -0.76 -11.57
N GLU A 151 -6.38 -0.59 -12.46
CA GLU A 151 -6.19 -0.29 -13.89
C GLU A 151 -5.59 1.10 -14.12
#